data_AF-A0A2Z4PU19-F1
#
_entry.id   AF-A0A2Z4PU19-F1
#
_cell.length_a   1.000
_cell.length_b   1.000
_cell.length_c   1.000
_cell.angle_alpha   90.00
_cell.angle_beta   90.00
_cell.angle_gamma   90.00
#
_symmetry.space_group_name_H-M   'P 1'
#
loop_
_entity.id
_entity.type
_entity.pdbx_description
1 polymer ?
#
loop_
_entity_poly.entity_id
_entity_poly.type
_entity_poly.pdbx_seq_one_letter_code
_entity_poly.pdbx_strand_id
1 'polypeptide(L)'
;MKLVLLSGAGLSAGSGIPTYQERTMSGEFKRFFSASEAQALQILQSHKHIFDGATPNNAHHECKKIEEFCRAADIEFQHFTLNVDSLIEKENGTTTHIYGCVNDPVTVVNSRFSEASIIDDLIWSQDDILVILGVSDNGYPIGILEANVLQAGGQVINYNIEHNSNLFCEQIIGSVTDTLKSIEVTSKLPLVFKELDLGTYKVDTYSIKINGLNYVMYFSPSIHFYNEMDLLEDIQTFIGHQLTHSSFEVKFDYEPNIEGGVDTQFKAPVGPPLSLLNLNVLGLTLCSLINIHKNQYGGEFYTASAAHSRLVRFYNKLAKQYCNTLKYGHWLEINLNEEMYYVIKTH
;
A
#
# COMPACT_ATOMS: atom_id res chain seq x y z
N MET A 1 8.64 -13.05 4.27
CA MET A 1 8.37 -11.81 3.51
C MET A 1 7.78 -10.79 4.44
N LYS A 2 8.38 -9.61 4.48
CA LYS A 2 7.88 -8.43 5.17
C LYS A 2 8.05 -7.18 4.31
N LEU A 3 7.19 -6.19 4.56
CA LEU A 3 7.31 -4.85 4.01
C LEU A 3 7.65 -3.89 5.15
N VAL A 4 8.79 -3.21 5.02
CA VAL A 4 9.27 -2.24 5.99
C VAL A 4 9.22 -0.84 5.41
N LEU A 5 8.52 0.08 6.07
CA LEU A 5 8.60 1.51 5.78
C LEU A 5 9.61 2.14 6.73
N LEU A 6 10.55 2.92 6.21
CA LEU A 6 11.39 3.83 6.98
C LEU A 6 11.07 5.27 6.58
N SER A 7 10.44 6.04 7.45
CA SER A 7 10.10 7.44 7.16
C SER A 7 10.96 8.45 7.90
N GLY A 8 11.28 9.54 7.22
CA GLY A 8 11.95 10.71 7.76
C GLY A 8 11.12 11.97 7.62
N ALA A 9 11.76 13.11 7.88
CA ALA A 9 11.08 14.39 7.99
C ALA A 9 10.43 14.83 6.66
N GLY A 10 10.88 14.31 5.52
CA GLY A 10 10.26 14.55 4.22
C GLY A 10 8.83 14.01 4.12
N LEU A 11 8.46 12.98 4.88
CA LEU A 11 7.07 12.49 4.96
C LEU A 11 6.12 13.56 5.54
N SER A 12 6.59 14.26 6.58
CA SER A 12 5.80 15.24 7.35
C SER A 12 5.92 16.68 6.82
N ALA A 13 6.81 16.94 5.86
CA ALA A 13 7.06 18.27 5.31
C ALA A 13 5.78 18.91 4.73
N GLY A 14 4.99 18.14 3.97
CA GLY A 14 3.70 18.58 3.41
C GLY A 14 2.62 18.86 4.46
N SER A 15 2.85 18.49 5.72
CA SER A 15 1.96 18.76 6.86
C SER A 15 2.36 20.00 7.67
N GLY A 16 3.32 20.79 7.17
CA GLY A 16 3.81 21.99 7.85
C GLY A 16 4.79 21.72 9.00
N ILE A 17 5.30 20.48 9.12
CA ILE A 17 6.34 20.14 10.09
C ILE A 17 7.71 20.41 9.45
N PRO A 18 8.57 21.25 10.06
CA PRO A 18 9.89 21.54 9.51
C PRO A 18 10.75 20.29 9.38
N THR A 19 11.47 20.19 8.27
CA THR A 19 12.41 19.11 7.97
C THR A 19 13.61 19.11 8.94
N TYR A 20 14.35 18.00 8.98
CA TYR A 20 15.53 17.90 9.85
C TYR A 20 16.58 18.99 9.54
N GLN A 21 16.86 19.25 8.25
CA GLN A 21 17.81 20.29 7.84
C GLN A 21 17.36 21.69 8.30
N GLU A 22 16.09 22.05 8.07
CA GLU A 22 15.54 23.32 8.54
C GLU A 22 15.64 23.46 10.07
N ARG A 23 15.38 22.36 10.80
CA ARG A 23 15.47 22.35 12.27
C ARG A 23 16.90 22.49 12.77
N THR A 24 17.87 21.77 12.20
CA THR A 24 19.28 21.83 12.66
C THR A 24 19.89 23.22 12.59
N MET A 25 19.39 24.07 11.68
CA MET A 25 19.81 25.46 11.55
C MET A 25 19.17 26.39 12.60
N SER A 26 18.07 25.98 13.22
CA SER A 26 17.37 26.79 14.22
C SER A 26 18.15 26.91 15.53
N GLY A 27 18.08 28.09 16.15
CA GLY A 27 18.65 28.30 17.49
C GLY A 27 18.00 27.42 18.55
N GLU A 28 16.74 27.03 18.36
CA GLU A 28 15.99 26.17 19.27
C GLU A 28 16.49 24.72 19.26
N PHE A 29 16.79 24.17 18.09
CA PHE A 29 17.40 22.85 17.97
C PHE A 29 18.76 22.81 18.68
N LYS A 30 19.61 23.80 18.45
CA LYS A 30 20.90 23.91 19.16
C LYS A 30 20.71 23.97 20.66
N ARG A 31 19.74 24.76 21.13
CA ARG A 31 19.39 24.84 22.55
C ARG A 31 18.94 23.49 23.11
N PHE A 32 18.05 22.78 22.42
CA PHE A 32 17.56 21.45 22.84
C PHE A 32 18.71 20.45 23.03
N PHE A 33 19.64 20.36 22.08
CA PHE A 33 20.77 19.43 22.18
C PHE A 33 21.84 19.84 23.20
N SER A 34 21.99 21.15 23.47
CA SER A 34 22.90 21.66 24.50
C SER A 34 22.34 21.68 25.93
N ALA A 35 21.03 21.44 26.08
CA ALA A 35 20.31 21.59 27.33
C ALA A 35 20.47 20.39 28.28
N SER A 36 20.30 20.64 29.58
CA SER A 36 20.05 19.57 30.54
C SER A 36 18.73 18.86 30.22
N GLU A 37 18.52 17.64 30.70
CA GLU A 37 17.29 16.88 30.42
C GLU A 37 16.01 17.65 30.79
N ALA A 38 15.99 18.29 31.97
CA ALA A 38 14.84 19.07 32.42
C ALA A 38 14.58 20.28 31.50
N GLN A 39 15.63 20.95 31.02
CA GLN A 39 15.51 22.07 30.09
C GLN A 39 15.08 21.61 28.70
N ALA A 40 15.63 20.49 28.20
CA ALA A 40 15.25 19.89 26.93
C ALA A 40 13.77 19.49 26.92
N LEU A 41 13.28 18.92 28.03
CA LEU A 41 11.88 18.58 28.23
C LEU A 41 10.98 19.82 28.16
N GLN A 42 11.36 20.91 28.85
CA GLN A 42 10.61 22.17 28.81
C GLN A 42 10.57 22.77 27.41
N ILE A 43 11.68 22.72 26.67
CA ILE A 43 11.74 23.18 25.27
C ILE A 43 10.75 22.37 24.43
N LEU A 44 10.83 21.04 24.47
CA LEU A 44 9.95 20.16 23.69
C LEU A 44 8.46 20.36 24.03
N GLN A 45 8.13 20.51 25.31
CA GLN A 45 6.77 20.81 25.76
C GLN A 45 6.26 22.14 25.21
N SER A 46 7.11 23.18 25.18
CA SER A 46 6.73 24.49 24.63
C SER A 46 6.40 24.44 23.14
N HIS A 47 7.01 23.49 22.40
CA HIS A 47 6.79 23.30 20.96
C HIS A 47 5.76 22.23 20.62
N LYS A 48 5.17 21.56 21.61
CA LYS A 48 4.19 20.49 21.38
C LYS A 48 3.02 20.95 20.49
N HIS A 49 2.59 22.20 20.65
CA HIS A 49 1.52 22.82 19.87
C HIS A 49 1.76 22.80 18.34
N ILE A 50 3.03 22.83 17.89
CA ILE A 50 3.38 22.76 16.46
C ILE A 50 3.00 21.39 15.91
N PHE A 51 3.25 20.33 16.66
CA PHE A 51 2.96 18.95 16.27
C PHE A 51 1.48 18.60 16.45
N ASP A 52 0.86 19.12 17.51
CA ASP A 52 -0.57 18.91 17.78
C ASP A 52 -1.43 19.54 16.68
N GLY A 53 -1.05 20.73 16.19
CA GLY A 53 -1.73 21.46 15.12
C GLY A 53 -1.54 20.90 13.70
N ALA A 54 -0.53 20.04 13.48
CA ALA A 54 -0.27 19.45 12.17
C ALA A 54 -1.29 18.36 11.82
N THR A 55 -1.74 18.32 10.57
CA THR A 55 -2.65 17.30 10.05
C THR A 55 -1.92 16.33 9.13
N PRO A 56 -2.28 15.04 9.13
CA PRO A 56 -1.71 14.09 8.18
C PRO A 56 -1.96 14.55 6.74
N ASN A 57 -1.00 14.26 5.87
CA ASN A 57 -1.08 14.56 4.43
C ASN A 57 -1.30 13.27 3.62
N ASN A 58 -1.39 13.40 2.29
CA ASN A 58 -1.64 12.26 1.39
C ASN A 58 -0.66 11.09 1.59
N ALA A 59 0.63 11.33 1.85
CA ALA A 59 1.57 10.24 2.07
C ALA A 59 1.26 9.41 3.33
N HIS A 60 0.73 10.03 4.39
CA HIS A 60 0.33 9.31 5.60
C HIS A 60 -0.87 8.40 5.33
N HIS A 61 -1.84 8.88 4.55
CA HIS A 61 -2.96 8.07 4.07
C HIS A 61 -2.49 6.89 3.20
N GLU A 62 -1.48 7.10 2.35
CA GLU A 62 -0.91 6.01 1.53
C GLU A 62 -0.13 4.99 2.37
N CYS A 63 0.64 5.42 3.40
CA CYS A 63 1.25 4.50 4.37
C CYS A 63 0.19 3.64 5.07
N LYS A 64 -0.94 4.27 5.46
CA LYS A 64 -2.06 3.54 6.09
C LYS A 64 -2.65 2.49 5.16
N LYS A 65 -2.83 2.83 3.88
CA LYS A 65 -3.28 1.89 2.85
C LYS A 65 -2.32 0.71 2.70
N ILE A 66 -1.01 0.96 2.68
CA ILE A 66 0.00 -0.11 2.60
C ILE A 66 -0.12 -1.04 3.82
N GLU A 67 -0.25 -0.50 5.04
CA GLU A 67 -0.47 -1.30 6.26
C GLU A 67 -1.74 -2.17 6.15
N GLU A 68 -2.85 -1.58 5.69
CA GLU A 68 -4.13 -2.29 5.54
C GLU A 68 -4.05 -3.41 4.51
N PHE A 69 -3.37 -3.17 3.38
CA PHE A 69 -3.11 -4.19 2.38
C PHE A 69 -2.27 -5.34 2.96
N CYS A 70 -1.14 -5.03 3.62
CA CYS A 70 -0.27 -6.05 4.18
C CYS A 70 -1.02 -6.90 5.20
N ARG A 71 -1.82 -6.27 6.07
CA ARG A 71 -2.69 -6.98 7.02
C ARG A 71 -3.71 -7.87 6.31
N ALA A 72 -4.33 -7.39 5.24
CA ALA A 72 -5.31 -8.17 4.50
C ALA A 72 -4.69 -9.35 3.76
N ALA A 73 -3.45 -9.21 3.27
CA ALA A 73 -2.74 -10.24 2.52
C ALA A 73 -1.84 -11.15 3.39
N ASP A 74 -1.92 -11.03 4.71
CA ASP A 74 -1.11 -11.76 5.71
C ASP A 74 0.41 -11.58 5.52
N ILE A 75 0.81 -10.33 5.26
CA ILE A 75 2.19 -9.90 5.08
C ILE A 75 2.64 -9.18 6.34
N GLU A 76 3.83 -9.53 6.84
CA GLU A 76 4.43 -8.81 7.97
C GLU A 76 4.70 -7.36 7.54
N PHE A 77 4.16 -6.40 8.30
CA PHE A 77 4.32 -4.98 8.06
C PHE A 77 4.97 -4.31 9.27
N GLN A 78 6.00 -3.51 9.00
CA GLN A 78 6.65 -2.70 10.01
C GLN A 78 6.83 -1.28 9.47
N HIS A 79 6.51 -0.28 10.27
CA HIS A 79 6.81 1.12 9.94
C HIS A 79 7.69 1.69 11.03
N PHE A 80 8.93 2.03 10.68
CA PHE A 80 9.84 2.78 11.52
C PHE A 80 9.87 4.24 11.10
N THR A 81 9.90 5.15 12.05
CA THR A 81 9.97 6.58 11.77
C THR A 81 11.07 7.26 12.57
N LEU A 82 11.84 8.09 11.87
CA LEU A 82 12.79 9.04 12.44
C LEU A 82 12.07 10.30 12.93
N ASN A 83 10.80 10.48 12.56
CA ASN A 83 10.01 11.61 13.01
C ASN A 83 9.60 11.42 14.46
N VAL A 84 9.54 12.54 15.18
CA VAL A 84 9.03 12.59 16.55
C VAL A 84 7.56 13.01 16.60
N ASP A 85 6.93 13.29 15.45
CA ASP A 85 5.50 13.65 15.40
C ASP A 85 4.58 12.44 15.66
N SER A 86 3.28 12.57 15.39
CA SER A 86 2.32 11.46 15.54
C SER A 86 1.31 11.40 14.40
N LEU A 87 1.74 11.83 13.21
CA LEU A 87 0.83 11.98 12.07
C LEU A 87 0.35 10.62 11.52
N ILE A 88 1.14 9.56 11.65
CA ILE A 88 0.71 8.20 11.26
C ILE A 88 -0.37 7.69 12.22
N GLU A 89 -0.22 7.90 13.52
CA GLU A 89 -1.20 7.52 14.52
C GLU A 89 -2.50 8.33 14.41
N LYS A 90 -2.41 9.60 14.02
CA LYS A 90 -3.60 10.41 13.70
C LYS A 90 -4.41 9.82 12.52
N GLU A 91 -3.75 9.07 11.63
CA GLU A 91 -4.40 8.26 10.57
C GLU A 91 -4.80 6.85 11.01
N ASN A 92 -4.76 6.57 12.32
CA ASN A 92 -4.94 5.24 12.90
C ASN A 92 -3.92 4.21 12.38
N GLY A 93 -2.78 4.67 11.88
CA GLY A 93 -1.65 3.82 11.50
C GLY A 93 -0.83 3.40 12.71
N THR A 94 0.04 2.42 12.50
CA THR A 94 0.98 1.94 13.53
C THR A 94 2.42 2.24 13.10
N THR A 95 3.22 2.85 13.97
CA THR A 95 4.65 3.10 13.71
C THR A 95 5.50 2.93 14.96
N THR A 96 6.79 2.67 14.75
CA THR A 96 7.82 2.59 15.78
C THR A 96 8.72 3.81 15.67
N HIS A 97 8.70 4.66 16.70
CA HIS A 97 9.51 5.87 16.75
C HIS A 97 10.95 5.58 17.20
N ILE A 98 11.91 5.72 16.28
CA ILE A 98 13.33 5.49 16.58
C ILE A 98 13.85 6.52 17.60
N TYR A 99 13.42 7.77 17.47
CA TYR A 99 13.84 8.88 18.34
C TYR A 99 12.76 9.32 19.34
N GLY A 100 11.80 8.44 19.66
CA GLY A 100 10.67 8.75 20.53
C GLY A 100 9.59 9.61 19.88
N CYS A 101 8.55 9.95 20.64
CA CYS A 101 7.37 10.66 20.15
C CYS A 101 7.07 11.90 21.01
N VAL A 102 6.61 12.99 20.40
CA VAL A 102 6.20 14.24 21.07
C VAL A 102 4.99 14.06 21.99
N ASN A 103 4.26 12.96 21.89
CA ASN A 103 3.22 12.58 22.83
C ASN A 103 3.79 11.99 24.13
N ASP A 104 5.02 11.49 24.08
CA ASP A 104 5.82 11.13 25.25
C ASP A 104 7.20 11.83 25.19
N PRO A 105 7.26 13.14 25.51
CA PRO A 105 8.48 13.95 25.38
C PRO A 105 9.72 13.38 26.07
N VAL A 106 9.55 12.56 27.12
CA VAL A 106 10.67 11.92 27.82
C VAL A 106 11.43 10.98 26.90
N THR A 107 10.72 10.22 26.06
CA THR A 107 11.34 9.30 25.08
C THR A 107 12.23 10.04 24.08
N VAL A 108 11.78 11.22 23.61
CA VAL A 108 12.54 12.06 22.69
C VAL A 108 13.79 12.62 23.36
N VAL A 109 13.66 13.13 24.60
CA VAL A 109 14.79 13.66 25.36
C VAL A 109 15.83 12.57 25.62
N ASN A 110 15.42 11.36 25.97
CA ASN A 110 16.31 10.23 26.24
C ASN A 110 17.00 9.73 24.96
N SER A 111 16.32 9.81 23.82
CA SER A 111 16.85 9.31 22.54
C SER A 111 17.65 10.35 21.75
N ARG A 112 17.76 11.60 22.25
CA ARG A 112 18.38 12.72 21.51
C ARG A 112 19.85 12.52 21.14
N PHE A 113 20.54 11.58 21.79
CA PHE A 113 21.93 11.22 21.47
C PHE A 113 22.07 9.75 21.05
N SER A 114 20.96 9.05 20.79
CA SER A 114 21.01 7.63 20.42
C SER A 114 21.56 7.49 18.99
N GLU A 115 22.59 6.66 18.86
CA GLU A 115 23.12 6.22 17.57
C GLU A 115 22.58 4.84 17.17
N ALA A 116 22.01 4.09 18.13
CA ALA A 116 21.43 2.78 17.88
C ALA A 116 20.01 2.92 17.34
N SER A 117 19.72 2.22 16.24
CA SER A 117 18.39 2.12 15.67
C SER A 117 17.99 0.65 15.58
N ILE A 118 16.80 0.33 16.12
CA ILE A 118 16.22 -1.02 16.10
C ILE A 118 16.11 -1.62 14.69
N ILE A 119 16.09 -0.76 13.64
CA ILE A 119 16.03 -1.22 12.25
C ILE A 119 17.33 -1.90 11.79
N ASP A 120 18.47 -1.59 12.42
CA ASP A 120 19.78 -2.19 12.10
C ASP A 120 19.85 -3.66 12.52
N ASP A 121 19.02 -4.07 13.50
CA ASP A 121 18.95 -5.43 14.02
C ASP A 121 17.99 -6.33 13.23
N LEU A 122 17.32 -5.80 12.20
CA LEU A 122 16.39 -6.58 11.38
C LEU A 122 17.15 -7.59 10.51
N ILE A 123 16.68 -8.84 10.56
CA ILE A 123 17.14 -9.90 9.65
C ILE A 123 16.34 -9.80 8.35
N TRP A 124 17.03 -9.64 7.23
CA TRP A 124 16.45 -9.50 5.89
C TRP A 124 16.46 -10.82 5.12
N SER A 125 15.52 -10.96 4.19
CA SER A 125 15.39 -12.10 3.28
C SER A 125 15.05 -11.64 1.85
N GLN A 126 15.17 -12.55 0.88
CA GLN A 126 15.07 -12.25 -0.56
C GLN A 126 13.73 -11.64 -1.00
N ASP A 127 12.64 -11.93 -0.28
CA ASP A 127 11.29 -11.47 -0.65
C ASP A 127 10.89 -10.20 0.10
N ASP A 128 11.77 -9.68 0.96
CA ASP A 128 11.48 -8.50 1.77
C ASP A 128 11.64 -7.20 0.97
N ILE A 129 10.83 -6.21 1.31
CA ILE A 129 10.86 -4.89 0.67
C ILE A 129 11.09 -3.81 1.74
N LEU A 130 12.10 -2.98 1.53
CA LEU A 130 12.31 -1.74 2.27
C LEU A 130 11.87 -0.55 1.42
N VAL A 131 10.99 0.29 1.95
CA VAL A 131 10.60 1.56 1.32
C VAL A 131 11.05 2.71 2.21
N ILE A 132 11.93 3.56 1.67
CA ILE A 132 12.48 4.73 2.33
C ILE A 132 11.67 5.95 1.91
N LEU A 133 11.16 6.72 2.87
CA LEU A 133 10.22 7.82 2.65
C LEU A 133 10.76 9.13 3.22
N GLY A 134 11.36 9.96 2.38
CA GLY A 134 11.78 11.33 2.74
C GLY A 134 12.86 11.36 3.81
N VAL A 135 13.83 10.43 3.72
CA VAL A 135 15.00 10.36 4.60
C VAL A 135 16.21 10.93 3.88
N SER A 136 16.89 11.89 4.50
CA SER A 136 18.17 12.41 4.00
C SER A 136 19.36 11.63 4.57
N ASP A 137 20.49 11.59 3.87
CA ASP A 137 21.75 10.98 4.35
C ASP A 137 22.25 11.55 5.69
N ASN A 138 21.92 12.81 5.99
CA ASN A 138 22.27 13.43 7.28
C ASN A 138 21.36 13.00 8.43
N GLY A 139 20.22 12.35 8.13
CA GLY A 139 19.21 11.97 9.11
C GLY A 139 19.37 10.54 9.61
N TYR A 140 19.91 9.64 8.77
CA TYR A 140 20.17 8.24 9.10
C TYR A 140 21.07 7.62 8.02
N PRO A 141 22.01 6.69 8.35
CA PRO A 141 22.90 6.06 7.37
C PRO A 141 22.18 5.03 6.49
N ILE A 142 21.26 5.50 5.64
CA ILE A 142 20.41 4.68 4.78
C ILE A 142 21.17 3.80 3.78
N GLY A 143 22.39 4.18 3.40
CA GLY A 143 23.22 3.36 2.50
C GLY A 143 23.67 2.03 3.12
N ILE A 144 23.92 1.98 4.43
CA ILE A 144 24.26 0.72 5.13
C ILE A 144 23.03 -0.19 5.17
N LEU A 145 21.87 0.39 5.50
CA LEU A 145 20.61 -0.33 5.55
C LEU A 145 20.24 -0.89 4.16
N GLU A 146 20.36 -0.08 3.11
CA GLU A 146 20.17 -0.50 1.72
C GLU A 146 21.07 -1.69 1.39
N ALA A 147 22.39 -1.58 1.66
CA ALA A 147 23.34 -2.63 1.37
C ALA A 147 22.97 -3.95 2.05
N ASN A 148 22.51 -3.90 3.31
CA ASN A 148 22.08 -5.09 4.06
C ASN A 148 20.85 -5.76 3.42
N VAL A 149 19.86 -4.98 2.98
CA VAL A 149 18.65 -5.51 2.32
C VAL A 149 18.99 -6.14 0.97
N LEU A 150 19.76 -5.42 0.15
CA LEU A 150 20.18 -5.89 -1.17
C LEU A 150 21.06 -7.14 -1.08
N GLN A 151 21.96 -7.22 -0.09
CA GLN A 151 22.80 -8.40 0.13
C GLN A 151 21.97 -9.65 0.51
N ALA A 152 20.85 -9.47 1.20
CA ALA A 152 19.91 -10.54 1.50
C ALA A 152 19.02 -10.93 0.29
N GLY A 153 19.15 -10.23 -0.83
CA GLY A 153 18.36 -10.41 -2.04
C GLY A 153 17.02 -9.66 -2.04
N GLY A 154 16.74 -8.86 -1.01
CA GLY A 154 15.52 -8.07 -0.90
C GLY A 154 15.52 -6.85 -1.83
N GLN A 155 14.39 -6.14 -1.86
CA GLN A 155 14.22 -4.94 -2.67
C GLN A 155 14.22 -3.67 -1.82
N VAL A 156 14.79 -2.60 -2.36
CA VAL A 156 14.74 -1.27 -1.77
C VAL A 156 14.13 -0.29 -2.76
N ILE A 157 13.27 0.61 -2.27
CA ILE A 157 12.67 1.70 -3.05
C ILE A 157 12.81 2.99 -2.23
N ASN A 158 13.40 4.03 -2.81
CA ASN A 158 13.60 5.30 -2.14
C ASN A 158 12.72 6.40 -2.76
N TYR A 159 11.85 6.99 -1.95
CA TYR A 159 11.06 8.17 -2.29
C TYR A 159 11.68 9.39 -1.62
N ASN A 160 12.19 10.33 -2.41
CA ASN A 160 12.78 11.54 -1.87
C ASN A 160 12.69 12.71 -2.85
N ILE A 161 12.77 13.93 -2.33
CA ILE A 161 12.72 15.15 -3.17
C ILE A 161 13.96 15.30 -4.06
N GLU A 162 15.09 14.74 -3.63
CA GLU A 162 16.37 14.78 -4.32
C GLU A 162 16.92 13.37 -4.52
N HIS A 163 17.60 13.20 -5.66
CA HIS A 163 18.30 11.96 -6.00
C HIS A 163 19.55 11.78 -5.13
N ASN A 164 19.75 10.58 -4.61
CA ASN A 164 20.94 10.23 -3.84
C ASN A 164 21.89 9.36 -4.68
N SER A 165 23.05 9.89 -5.05
CA SER A 165 24.05 9.16 -5.83
C SER A 165 24.72 7.99 -5.10
N ASN A 166 24.54 7.91 -3.78
CA ASN A 166 25.13 6.85 -2.96
C ASN A 166 24.21 5.63 -2.81
N LEU A 167 22.96 5.73 -3.26
CA LEU A 167 22.00 4.63 -3.26
C LEU A 167 21.96 3.96 -4.64
N PHE A 168 21.87 2.64 -4.63
CA PHE A 168 21.84 1.78 -5.82
C PHE A 168 20.43 1.25 -6.14
N CYS A 169 19.44 1.55 -5.31
CA CYS A 169 18.07 1.12 -5.44
C CYS A 169 17.24 1.95 -6.44
N GLU A 170 15.98 1.52 -6.66
CA GLU A 170 14.98 2.30 -7.39
C GLU A 170 14.70 3.61 -6.64
N GLN A 171 14.86 4.75 -7.30
CA GLN A 171 14.63 6.07 -6.69
C GLN A 171 13.51 6.82 -7.42
N ILE A 172 12.49 7.21 -6.66
CA ILE A 172 11.35 7.99 -7.14
C ILE A 172 11.51 9.42 -6.63
N ILE A 173 11.78 10.33 -7.57
CA ILE A 173 12.16 11.71 -7.26
C ILE A 173 10.93 12.62 -7.27
N GLY A 174 10.69 13.27 -6.13
CA GLY A 174 9.61 14.23 -5.94
C GLY A 174 9.15 14.31 -4.49
N SER A 175 8.18 15.18 -4.23
CA SER A 175 7.53 15.26 -2.92
C SER A 175 6.86 13.92 -2.59
N VAL A 176 7.18 13.33 -1.44
CA VAL A 176 6.59 12.05 -0.99
C VAL A 176 5.06 12.14 -0.95
N THR A 177 4.51 13.30 -0.61
CA THR A 177 3.06 13.56 -0.61
C THR A 177 2.42 13.33 -1.99
N ASP A 178 3.15 13.68 -3.06
CA ASP A 178 2.64 13.62 -4.43
C ASP A 178 2.96 12.28 -5.10
N THR A 179 4.16 11.75 -4.84
CA THR A 179 4.71 10.58 -5.54
C THR A 179 4.36 9.25 -4.89
N LEU A 180 4.19 9.17 -3.57
CA LEU A 180 3.88 7.89 -2.93
C LEU A 180 2.47 7.44 -3.33
N LYS A 181 2.36 6.22 -3.87
CA LYS A 181 1.11 5.53 -4.14
C LYS A 181 1.20 4.11 -3.57
N SER A 182 0.25 3.77 -2.70
CA SER A 182 0.17 2.45 -2.07
C SER A 182 0.16 1.32 -3.10
N ILE A 183 -0.61 1.45 -4.18
CA ILE A 183 -0.71 0.43 -5.25
C ILE A 183 0.61 0.19 -5.96
N GLU A 184 1.44 1.21 -6.16
CA GLU A 184 2.75 1.04 -6.80
C GLU A 184 3.68 0.24 -5.89
N VAL A 185 3.72 0.59 -4.61
CA VAL A 185 4.52 -0.12 -3.60
C VAL A 185 4.06 -1.57 -3.44
N THR A 186 2.76 -1.80 -3.26
CA THR A 186 2.22 -3.15 -3.05
C THR A 186 2.39 -4.03 -4.29
N SER A 187 2.42 -3.45 -5.49
CA SER A 187 2.62 -4.18 -6.75
C SER A 187 3.99 -4.83 -6.92
N LYS A 188 4.96 -4.44 -6.09
CA LYS A 188 6.32 -4.98 -6.10
C LYS A 188 6.45 -6.24 -5.23
N LEU A 189 5.43 -6.57 -4.43
CA LEU A 189 5.46 -7.73 -3.56
C LEU A 189 5.42 -9.03 -4.37
N PRO A 190 6.36 -9.98 -4.14
CA PRO A 190 6.42 -11.25 -4.86
C PRO A 190 5.41 -12.25 -4.30
N LEU A 191 4.12 -11.94 -4.39
CA LEU A 191 3.07 -12.81 -3.88
C LEU A 191 2.93 -14.08 -4.72
N VAL A 192 2.69 -15.21 -4.05
CA VAL A 192 2.47 -16.50 -4.71
C VAL A 192 0.98 -16.78 -4.81
N PHE A 193 0.47 -16.75 -6.04
CA PHE A 193 -0.90 -17.16 -6.34
C PHE A 193 -1.00 -18.69 -6.36
N LYS A 194 -2.10 -19.22 -5.82
CA LYS A 194 -2.39 -20.65 -5.85
C LYS A 194 -3.18 -20.97 -7.11
N GLU A 195 -2.71 -21.96 -7.86
CA GLU A 195 -3.43 -22.48 -9.02
C GLU A 195 -4.54 -23.44 -8.56
N LEU A 196 -5.77 -23.19 -9.01
CA LEU A 196 -6.92 -24.07 -8.87
C LEU A 196 -7.27 -24.65 -10.24
N ASP A 197 -7.14 -25.96 -10.40
CA ASP A 197 -7.52 -26.66 -11.63
C ASP A 197 -9.02 -26.98 -11.63
N LEU A 198 -9.77 -26.34 -12.53
CA LEU A 198 -11.20 -26.59 -12.73
C LEU A 198 -11.47 -27.64 -13.84
N GLY A 199 -10.43 -28.33 -14.30
CA GLY A 199 -10.47 -29.38 -15.33
C GLY A 199 -10.48 -28.82 -16.76
N THR A 200 -11.28 -27.78 -17.01
CA THR A 200 -11.32 -27.11 -18.33
C THR A 200 -10.32 -25.98 -18.45
N TYR A 201 -9.98 -25.34 -17.34
CA TYR A 201 -8.99 -24.28 -17.25
C TYR A 201 -8.47 -24.16 -15.81
N LYS A 202 -7.33 -23.49 -15.68
CA LYS A 202 -6.71 -23.17 -14.40
C LYS A 202 -7.10 -21.75 -13.98
N VAL A 203 -7.25 -21.55 -12.69
CA VAL A 203 -7.61 -20.28 -12.07
C VAL A 203 -6.57 -19.92 -11.03
N ASP A 204 -6.02 -18.73 -11.12
CA ASP A 204 -5.13 -18.22 -10.08
C ASP A 204 -5.96 -17.66 -8.94
N THR A 205 -5.57 -17.99 -7.71
CA THR A 205 -6.30 -17.61 -6.50
C THR A 205 -5.40 -17.02 -5.45
N TYR A 206 -5.94 -16.10 -4.66
CA TYR A 206 -5.25 -15.52 -3.52
C TYR A 206 -6.22 -15.30 -2.36
N SER A 207 -5.84 -15.76 -1.17
CA SER A 207 -6.64 -15.64 0.04
C SER A 207 -6.31 -14.33 0.76
N ILE A 208 -7.33 -13.60 1.19
CA ILE A 208 -7.18 -12.36 1.97
C ILE A 208 -8.10 -12.38 3.19
N LYS A 209 -7.75 -11.63 4.22
CA LYS A 209 -8.52 -11.54 5.46
C LYS A 209 -8.91 -10.09 5.77
N ILE A 210 -10.21 -9.82 5.76
CA ILE A 210 -10.74 -8.48 6.03
C ILE A 210 -11.66 -8.55 7.23
N ASN A 211 -11.31 -7.83 8.30
CA ASN A 211 -12.11 -7.79 9.53
C ASN A 211 -12.44 -9.20 10.08
N GLY A 212 -11.45 -10.10 10.05
CA GLY A 212 -11.62 -11.48 10.52
C GLY A 212 -12.28 -12.43 9.51
N LEU A 213 -12.83 -11.92 8.41
CA LEU A 213 -13.47 -12.72 7.37
C LEU A 213 -12.46 -13.08 6.28
N ASN A 214 -12.37 -14.37 5.95
CA ASN A 214 -11.51 -14.86 4.88
C ASN A 214 -12.26 -14.78 3.54
N TYR A 215 -11.62 -14.15 2.57
CA TYR A 215 -12.08 -14.09 1.19
C TYR A 215 -11.05 -14.78 0.30
N VAL A 216 -11.53 -15.37 -0.79
CA VAL A 216 -10.70 -15.89 -1.87
C VAL A 216 -10.95 -15.06 -3.10
N MET A 217 -9.89 -14.51 -3.66
CA MET A 217 -9.89 -13.87 -4.97
C MET A 217 -9.58 -14.90 -6.05
N TYR A 218 -10.22 -14.75 -7.20
CA TYR A 218 -10.08 -15.59 -8.37
C TYR A 218 -9.72 -14.74 -9.57
N PHE A 219 -8.75 -15.21 -10.34
CA PHE A 219 -8.33 -14.65 -11.62
C PHE A 219 -8.54 -15.74 -12.68
N SER A 220 -9.75 -15.79 -13.23
CA SER A 220 -10.16 -16.82 -14.17
C SER A 220 -9.92 -16.35 -15.59
N PRO A 221 -9.23 -17.07 -16.48
CA PRO A 221 -9.10 -16.68 -17.88
C PRO A 221 -10.46 -16.40 -18.53
N SER A 222 -10.69 -15.17 -19.01
CA SER A 222 -12.00 -14.70 -19.46
C SER A 222 -12.55 -15.54 -20.60
N ILE A 223 -11.69 -16.02 -21.50
CA ILE A 223 -12.06 -16.89 -22.64
C ILE A 223 -12.67 -18.23 -22.21
N HIS A 224 -12.39 -18.68 -20.99
CA HIS A 224 -12.94 -19.91 -20.43
C HIS A 224 -14.06 -19.64 -19.43
N PHE A 225 -14.03 -18.49 -18.76
CA PHE A 225 -15.08 -18.07 -17.85
C PHE A 225 -16.39 -17.76 -18.58
N TYR A 226 -16.32 -17.02 -19.69
CA TYR A 226 -17.47 -16.73 -20.56
C TYR A 226 -17.65 -17.88 -21.55
N ASN A 227 -18.24 -18.98 -21.08
CA ASN A 227 -18.39 -20.22 -21.85
C ASN A 227 -19.57 -20.22 -22.84
N GLU A 228 -20.46 -19.22 -22.78
CA GLU A 228 -21.52 -19.00 -23.75
C GLU A 228 -20.99 -18.12 -24.90
N MET A 229 -20.99 -18.62 -26.13
CA MET A 229 -20.41 -17.90 -27.29
C MET A 229 -21.03 -16.50 -27.49
N ASP A 230 -22.35 -16.39 -27.39
CA ASP A 230 -23.06 -15.11 -27.53
C ASP A 230 -22.65 -14.11 -26.43
N LEU A 231 -22.39 -14.60 -25.21
CA LEU A 231 -21.99 -13.76 -24.08
C LEU A 231 -20.57 -13.22 -24.25
N LEU A 232 -19.63 -14.06 -24.71
CA LEU A 232 -18.26 -13.63 -24.98
C LEU A 232 -18.24 -12.61 -26.13
N GLU A 233 -18.98 -12.86 -27.21
CA GLU A 233 -19.07 -11.93 -28.34
C GLU A 233 -19.71 -10.60 -27.94
N ASP A 234 -20.80 -10.63 -27.15
CA ASP A 234 -21.42 -9.43 -26.59
C ASP A 234 -20.43 -8.61 -25.77
N ILE A 235 -19.68 -9.26 -24.87
CA ILE A 235 -18.70 -8.60 -24.03
C ILE A 235 -17.57 -8.01 -24.87
N GLN A 236 -17.00 -8.76 -25.81
CA GLN A 236 -15.94 -8.26 -26.68
C GLN A 236 -16.41 -7.12 -27.58
N THR A 237 -17.63 -7.21 -28.11
CA THR A 237 -18.26 -6.14 -28.91
C THR A 237 -18.50 -4.89 -28.08
N PHE A 238 -18.99 -5.07 -26.86
CA PHE A 238 -19.26 -4.00 -25.92
C PHE A 238 -17.96 -3.31 -25.48
N ILE A 239 -16.88 -4.06 -25.21
CA ILE A 239 -15.55 -3.52 -24.89
C ILE A 239 -14.87 -2.87 -26.09
N GLY A 240 -15.16 -3.36 -27.30
CA GLY A 240 -14.41 -3.03 -28.51
C GLY A 240 -13.05 -3.71 -28.59
N HIS A 241 -12.79 -4.73 -27.77
CA HIS A 241 -11.55 -5.52 -27.77
C HIS A 241 -11.84 -7.01 -27.71
N GLN A 242 -10.99 -7.81 -28.35
CA GLN A 242 -11.03 -9.27 -28.23
C GLN A 242 -10.36 -9.68 -26.92
N LEU A 243 -11.02 -10.55 -26.16
CA LEU A 243 -10.44 -11.11 -24.94
C LEU A 243 -9.50 -12.26 -25.33
N THR A 244 -8.31 -12.25 -24.74
CA THR A 244 -7.22 -13.18 -25.03
C THR A 244 -6.99 -14.13 -23.85
N HIS A 245 -6.00 -15.01 -23.97
CA HIS A 245 -5.52 -15.84 -22.86
C HIS A 245 -4.88 -15.02 -21.72
N SER A 246 -4.53 -13.76 -22.00
CA SER A 246 -4.04 -12.78 -21.02
C SER A 246 -5.18 -11.88 -20.50
N SER A 247 -6.44 -12.27 -20.72
CA SER A 247 -7.62 -11.62 -20.16
C SER A 247 -8.20 -12.43 -19.02
N PHE A 248 -8.53 -11.80 -17.90
CA PHE A 248 -8.97 -12.47 -16.68
C PHE A 248 -10.29 -11.89 -16.15
N GLU A 249 -11.25 -12.72 -15.78
CA GLU A 249 -12.37 -12.35 -14.92
C GLU A 249 -11.93 -12.44 -13.46
N VAL A 250 -12.03 -11.32 -12.76
CA VAL A 250 -11.77 -11.18 -11.33
C VAL A 250 -13.06 -11.36 -10.54
N LYS A 251 -13.05 -12.34 -9.63
CA LYS A 251 -14.09 -12.53 -8.62
C LYS A 251 -13.48 -12.56 -7.24
N PHE A 252 -14.30 -12.28 -6.24
CA PHE A 252 -13.98 -12.63 -4.87
C PHE A 252 -15.19 -13.25 -4.21
N ASP A 253 -14.95 -14.20 -3.32
CA ASP A 253 -16.00 -14.85 -2.55
C ASP A 253 -15.54 -15.10 -1.11
N TYR A 254 -16.51 -15.30 -0.23
CA TYR A 254 -16.23 -15.68 1.16
C TYR A 254 -15.76 -17.14 1.19
N GLU A 255 -14.66 -17.44 1.88
CA GLU A 255 -14.06 -18.79 1.86
C GLU A 255 -15.05 -19.91 2.24
N PRO A 256 -15.90 -19.77 3.28
CA PRO A 256 -16.95 -20.76 3.58
C PRO A 256 -18.00 -20.98 2.47
N ASN A 257 -18.18 -20.05 1.53
CA ASN A 257 -19.07 -20.28 0.39
C ASN A 257 -18.51 -21.31 -0.59
N ILE A 258 -17.20 -21.58 -0.54
CA ILE A 258 -16.54 -22.58 -1.35
C ILE A 258 -16.91 -23.98 -0.85
N GLU A 259 -16.98 -24.18 0.47
CA GLU A 259 -17.28 -25.47 1.09
C GLU A 259 -18.70 -25.97 0.82
N GLY A 260 -19.67 -25.07 0.66
CA GLY A 260 -21.06 -25.42 0.34
C GLY A 260 -21.35 -25.62 -1.15
N GLY A 261 -20.32 -25.49 -2.02
CA GLY A 261 -20.43 -25.71 -3.46
C GLY A 261 -21.28 -24.65 -4.19
N VAL A 262 -21.89 -25.06 -5.32
CA VAL A 262 -22.66 -24.18 -6.22
C VAL A 262 -23.80 -23.45 -5.47
N ASP A 263 -24.37 -24.09 -4.45
CA ASP A 263 -25.49 -23.53 -3.70
C ASP A 263 -25.09 -22.36 -2.80
N THR A 264 -23.82 -22.21 -2.45
CA THR A 264 -23.35 -21.11 -1.57
C THR A 264 -22.45 -20.12 -2.26
N GLN A 265 -21.94 -20.45 -3.45
CA GLN A 265 -21.04 -19.59 -4.20
C GLN A 265 -21.64 -18.19 -4.44
N PHE A 266 -20.84 -17.18 -4.16
CA PHE A 266 -21.14 -15.75 -4.25
C PHE A 266 -22.33 -15.28 -3.41
N LYS A 267 -22.80 -16.08 -2.44
CA LYS A 267 -23.81 -15.62 -1.48
C LYS A 267 -23.18 -14.62 -0.52
N ALA A 268 -23.95 -13.62 -0.12
CA ALA A 268 -23.48 -12.71 0.93
C ALA A 268 -23.17 -13.51 2.22
N PRO A 269 -22.05 -13.23 2.90
CA PRO A 269 -21.71 -13.91 4.14
C PRO A 269 -22.82 -13.72 5.18
N VAL A 270 -23.07 -14.75 6.00
CA VAL A 270 -24.04 -14.69 7.10
C VAL A 270 -23.46 -13.80 8.20
N GLY A 271 -23.95 -12.57 8.29
CA GLY A 271 -23.48 -11.59 9.26
C GLY A 271 -23.83 -10.16 8.84
N PRO A 272 -23.42 -9.15 9.64
CA PRO A 272 -23.58 -7.76 9.23
C PRO A 272 -22.75 -7.50 7.95
N PRO A 273 -23.24 -6.63 7.05
CA PRO A 273 -22.46 -6.24 5.88
C PRO A 273 -21.14 -5.58 6.32
N LEU A 274 -20.11 -5.70 5.47
CA LEU A 274 -18.86 -4.96 5.68
C LEU A 274 -19.15 -3.46 5.85
N SER A 275 -18.49 -2.85 6.82
CA SER A 275 -18.50 -1.40 7.00
C SER A 275 -17.90 -0.71 5.76
N LEU A 276 -18.19 0.58 5.59
CA LEU A 276 -17.59 1.36 4.49
C LEU A 276 -16.05 1.31 4.53
N LEU A 277 -15.46 1.35 5.73
CA LEU A 277 -14.01 1.23 5.92
C LEU A 277 -13.50 -0.11 5.38
N ASN A 278 -14.12 -1.22 5.77
CA ASN A 278 -13.70 -2.55 5.33
C ASN A 278 -13.94 -2.78 3.83
N LEU A 279 -14.96 -2.15 3.24
CA LEU A 279 -15.17 -2.14 1.80
C LEU A 279 -14.05 -1.39 1.07
N ASN A 280 -13.54 -0.28 1.64
CA ASN A 280 -12.41 0.42 1.05
C ASN A 280 -11.12 -0.41 1.11
N VAL A 281 -10.88 -1.13 2.23
CA VAL A 281 -9.76 -2.08 2.36
C VAL A 281 -9.86 -3.19 1.32
N LEU A 282 -11.05 -3.78 1.15
CA LEU A 282 -11.30 -4.77 0.11
C LEU A 282 -10.98 -4.20 -1.28
N GLY A 283 -11.47 -2.99 -1.56
CA GLY A 283 -11.22 -2.29 -2.80
C GLY A 283 -9.74 -2.08 -3.12
N LEU A 284 -8.99 -1.54 -2.15
CA LEU A 284 -7.54 -1.37 -2.25
C LEU A 284 -6.84 -2.71 -2.48
N THR A 285 -7.26 -3.75 -1.77
CA THR A 285 -6.66 -5.08 -1.83
C THR A 285 -6.89 -5.74 -3.18
N LEU A 286 -8.12 -5.63 -3.71
CA LEU A 286 -8.47 -6.09 -5.06
C LEU A 286 -7.55 -5.42 -6.10
N CYS A 287 -7.43 -4.09 -6.06
CA CYS A 287 -6.61 -3.35 -7.02
C CYS A 287 -5.12 -3.67 -6.91
N SER A 288 -4.60 -3.83 -5.69
CA SER A 288 -3.21 -4.22 -5.46
C SER A 288 -2.93 -5.61 -6.03
N LEU A 289 -3.80 -6.60 -5.75
CA LEU A 289 -3.63 -7.96 -6.23
C LEU A 289 -3.76 -8.07 -7.75
N ILE A 290 -4.66 -7.30 -8.38
CA ILE A 290 -4.71 -7.18 -9.84
C ILE A 290 -3.38 -6.69 -10.40
N ASN A 291 -2.80 -5.64 -9.80
CA ASN A 291 -1.53 -5.08 -10.28
C ASN A 291 -0.35 -6.05 -10.09
N ILE A 292 -0.31 -6.76 -8.95
CA ILE A 292 0.69 -7.81 -8.70
C ILE A 292 0.55 -8.92 -9.74
N HIS A 293 -0.66 -9.42 -9.96
CA HIS A 293 -0.94 -10.45 -10.95
C HIS A 293 -0.53 -9.99 -12.36
N LYS A 294 -0.81 -8.74 -12.72
CA LYS A 294 -0.42 -8.18 -14.02
C LYS A 294 1.10 -8.20 -14.19
N ASN A 295 1.83 -7.73 -13.19
CA ASN A 295 3.29 -7.67 -13.22
C ASN A 295 3.94 -9.06 -13.31
N GLN A 296 3.33 -10.08 -12.70
CA GLN A 296 3.86 -11.44 -12.69
C GLN A 296 3.49 -12.26 -13.93
N TYR A 297 2.24 -12.14 -14.41
CA TYR A 297 1.68 -13.01 -15.45
C TYR A 297 1.40 -12.30 -16.79
N GLY A 298 1.62 -10.99 -16.88
CA GLY A 298 1.44 -10.23 -18.12
C GLY A 298 -0.02 -10.06 -18.55
N GLY A 299 -0.94 -9.93 -17.58
CA GLY A 299 -2.36 -9.74 -17.88
C GLY A 299 -2.63 -8.43 -18.61
N GLU A 300 -3.40 -8.51 -19.70
CA GLU A 300 -3.81 -7.39 -20.54
C GLU A 300 -5.15 -6.81 -20.04
N PHE A 301 -6.15 -7.69 -19.86
CA PHE A 301 -7.51 -7.30 -19.46
C PHE A 301 -7.91 -8.05 -18.18
N TYR A 302 -8.67 -7.39 -17.31
CA TYR A 302 -9.15 -7.85 -16.01
C TYR A 302 -10.64 -7.52 -15.85
N THR A 303 -11.56 -8.31 -16.39
CA THR A 303 -13.00 -8.09 -16.24
C THR A 303 -13.53 -8.42 -14.83
N ALA A 304 -14.69 -7.90 -14.44
CA ALA A 304 -15.34 -8.15 -13.15
C ALA A 304 -16.88 -7.96 -13.24
N SER A 305 -17.63 -8.99 -13.56
CA SER A 305 -19.10 -8.94 -13.64
C SER A 305 -19.78 -9.14 -12.27
N ALA A 306 -21.03 -8.69 -12.13
CA ALA A 306 -21.80 -8.92 -10.90
C ALA A 306 -23.32 -8.97 -11.15
N ALA A 307 -23.99 -9.97 -10.59
CA ALA A 307 -25.46 -10.07 -10.66
C ALA A 307 -26.17 -9.03 -9.77
N HIS A 308 -25.55 -8.61 -8.67
CA HIS A 308 -26.18 -7.71 -7.70
C HIS A 308 -25.77 -6.24 -7.92
N SER A 309 -26.75 -5.35 -8.12
CA SER A 309 -26.52 -3.93 -8.44
C SER A 309 -25.65 -3.15 -7.44
N ARG A 310 -25.67 -3.53 -6.16
CA ARG A 310 -24.77 -2.95 -5.14
C ARG A 310 -23.30 -3.30 -5.37
N LEU A 311 -23.01 -4.52 -5.80
CA LEU A 311 -21.64 -4.98 -6.08
C LEU A 311 -21.11 -4.32 -7.36
N VAL A 312 -21.99 -4.11 -8.35
CA VAL A 312 -21.69 -3.27 -9.52
C VAL A 312 -21.29 -1.86 -9.09
N ARG A 313 -22.09 -1.21 -8.23
CA ARG A 313 -21.76 0.14 -7.72
C ARG A 313 -20.43 0.17 -6.97
N PHE A 314 -20.09 -0.90 -6.28
CA PHE A 314 -18.81 -1.05 -5.60
C PHE A 314 -17.66 -1.08 -6.60
N TYR A 315 -17.68 -2.00 -7.57
CA TYR A 315 -16.65 -2.06 -8.61
C TYR A 315 -16.54 -0.74 -9.39
N ASN A 316 -17.67 -0.10 -9.74
CA ASN A 316 -17.72 1.21 -10.39
C ASN A 316 -17.14 2.37 -9.56
N LYS A 317 -17.03 2.22 -8.23
CA LYS A 317 -16.33 3.19 -7.39
C LYS A 317 -14.84 2.93 -7.36
N LEU A 318 -14.42 1.67 -7.21
CA LEU A 318 -13.01 1.27 -7.20
C LEU A 318 -12.30 1.73 -8.46
N ALA A 319 -12.91 1.37 -9.57
CA ALA A 319 -12.78 1.99 -10.86
C ALA A 319 -12.44 3.49 -10.81
N LYS A 320 -13.40 4.35 -10.51
CA LYS A 320 -13.20 5.80 -10.54
C LYS A 320 -12.06 6.26 -9.63
N GLN A 321 -11.80 5.54 -8.55
CA GLN A 321 -10.80 5.92 -7.55
C GLN A 321 -9.37 5.63 -8.00
N TYR A 322 -9.12 4.49 -8.63
CA TYR A 322 -7.75 4.04 -8.91
C TYR A 322 -7.32 4.26 -10.36
N CYS A 323 -8.15 4.96 -11.14
CA CYS A 323 -8.06 5.03 -12.59
C CYS A 323 -7.81 6.44 -13.13
N ASN A 324 -6.66 6.65 -13.77
CA ASN A 324 -6.18 7.96 -14.16
C ASN A 324 -6.64 8.43 -15.56
N THR A 325 -7.35 7.63 -16.37
CA THR A 325 -7.67 8.04 -17.75
C THR A 325 -8.94 7.37 -18.27
N LEU A 326 -10.14 7.90 -18.04
CA LEU A 326 -11.40 7.31 -18.52
C LEU A 326 -11.75 7.80 -19.95
N LYS A 327 -11.51 7.04 -21.02
CA LYS A 327 -11.87 7.48 -22.39
C LYS A 327 -13.35 7.40 -22.77
N TYR A 328 -14.24 6.67 -22.08
CA TYR A 328 -15.66 6.63 -22.49
C TYR A 328 -16.67 6.56 -21.33
N GLY A 329 -17.84 7.15 -21.55
CA GLY A 329 -18.92 7.27 -20.56
C GLY A 329 -19.36 5.90 -20.03
N HIS A 330 -19.33 5.73 -18.71
CA HIS A 330 -19.55 4.43 -18.04
C HIS A 330 -18.67 3.30 -18.58
N TRP A 331 -17.38 3.59 -18.76
CA TRP A 331 -16.34 2.60 -19.03
C TRP A 331 -15.03 3.05 -18.43
N LEU A 332 -14.30 2.13 -17.81
CA LEU A 332 -12.97 2.45 -17.33
C LEU A 332 -11.99 2.68 -18.46
N GLU A 333 -11.08 3.62 -18.26
CA GLU A 333 -9.70 3.47 -18.72
C GLU A 333 -8.77 4.03 -17.59
N ILE A 334 -7.52 3.55 -17.51
CA ILE A 334 -6.40 4.16 -16.78
C ILE A 334 -5.21 4.14 -17.73
N ASN A 335 -4.58 5.28 -17.92
CA ASN A 335 -3.34 5.41 -18.65
C ASN A 335 -2.31 6.03 -17.71
N LEU A 336 -1.38 5.20 -17.26
CA LEU A 336 -0.03 5.63 -16.93
C LEU A 336 0.91 4.66 -17.66
N ASN A 337 1.04 4.91 -18.96
CA ASN A 337 2.09 4.41 -19.86
C ASN A 337 2.25 2.90 -20.11
N GLU A 338 1.30 2.01 -19.75
CA GLU A 338 1.07 0.67 -20.36
C GLU A 338 -0.17 -0.01 -19.69
N GLU A 339 -1.28 -0.14 -20.43
CA GLU A 339 -2.67 -0.23 -19.93
C GLU A 339 -3.10 -1.60 -19.31
N MET A 340 -4.00 -1.56 -18.30
CA MET A 340 -4.83 -2.67 -17.80
C MET A 340 -6.31 -2.30 -17.96
N TYR A 341 -7.16 -3.22 -18.43
CA TYR A 341 -8.58 -2.94 -18.73
C TYR A 341 -9.54 -3.71 -17.81
N TYR A 342 -10.76 -3.25 -17.51
CA TYR A 342 -11.79 -4.07 -16.82
C TYR A 342 -13.22 -3.85 -17.33
N VAL A 343 -14.13 -4.81 -17.09
CA VAL A 343 -15.57 -4.74 -17.45
C VAL A 343 -16.48 -5.21 -16.34
N ILE A 344 -17.51 -4.42 -16.01
CA ILE A 344 -18.55 -4.85 -15.06
C ILE A 344 -19.90 -4.94 -15.78
N LYS A 345 -20.38 -6.16 -16.02
CA LYS A 345 -21.75 -6.41 -16.49
C LYS A 345 -22.73 -6.39 -15.31
N THR A 346 -23.78 -5.58 -15.45
CA THR A 346 -25.04 -5.67 -14.69
C THR A 346 -26.03 -6.50 -15.47
N HIS A 347 -26.72 -7.44 -14.82
CA HIS A 347 -27.97 -7.98 -15.34
C HIS A 347 -29.13 -7.02 -15.09
#